data_AF-A0A4P8IJK7-F1
#
_entry.id   AF-A0A4P8IJK7-F1
#
_cell.length_a   1.000
_cell.length_b   1.000
_cell.length_c   1.000
_cell.angle_alpha   90.00
_cell.angle_beta   90.00
_cell.angle_gamma   90.00
#
_symmetry.space_group_name_H-M   'P 1'
#
loop_
_entity.id
_entity.type
_entity.pdbx_description
1 polymer ?
#
loop_
_entity_poly.entity_id
_entity_poly.type
_entity_poly.pdbx_seq_one_letter_code
_entity_poly.pdbx_strand_id
1 'polypeptide(L)'
;MELKAHSFARSHHSCWTDDLQADAYAGEVACDAAEDALTHGGVYPLELMQQALGAYDRAALAVLRRHRELRVETLPVVPSRMSGGDSTGGAPLLSLYINAHGRLHIRPASQDKIDCGGDAWISVGQVAAGAPVMAEIDGVHAAWRRSEAQYFVQVRAAIERLFSEGGLQRALEQVIDQIDYIDSLCFYIGDRYVTLIDEDGRPGFLYALREQPYARWTDDEVLIVAALHVLVRSGRASCFDEFNGALLTARDLIGRIEHYSLGDARESHDRTVFESLDLFERVAKIRALKRF
;
A
#
# COMPACT_ATOMS: atom_id res chain seq x y z
N MET A 1 17.93 9.55 -0.78
CA MET A 1 16.79 10.45 -0.50
C MET A 1 16.27 10.03 0.88
N GLU A 2 17.04 10.34 1.93
CA GLU A 2 16.71 10.03 3.32
C GLU A 2 15.66 11.01 3.81
N LEU A 3 14.40 10.72 3.51
CA LEU A 3 13.23 11.35 4.12
C LEU A 3 12.06 10.49 3.65
N LYS A 4 11.33 9.87 4.58
CA LYS A 4 9.84 9.90 4.59
C LYS A 4 9.15 8.96 5.58
N ALA A 5 9.83 8.03 6.24
CA ALA A 5 9.20 7.22 7.31
C ALA A 5 9.78 7.49 8.71
N HIS A 6 11.11 7.55 8.84
CA HIS A 6 11.76 7.76 10.14
C HIS A 6 11.55 9.15 10.76
N SER A 7 11.22 10.15 9.95
CA SER A 7 10.86 11.47 10.48
C SER A 7 9.52 11.43 11.22
N PHE A 8 8.59 10.54 10.87
CA PHE A 8 7.24 10.56 11.44
C PHE A 8 7.22 9.91 12.83
N ALA A 9 7.93 8.78 13.01
CA ALA A 9 7.98 8.07 14.31
C ALA A 9 8.89 8.75 15.36
N ARG A 10 9.93 9.48 14.95
CA ARG A 10 10.79 10.25 15.89
C ARG A 10 10.31 11.67 16.14
N SER A 11 9.34 12.17 15.38
CA SER A 11 8.81 13.52 15.57
C SER A 11 7.54 13.54 16.42
N HIS A 12 7.65 13.12 17.67
CA HIS A 12 6.78 13.66 18.72
C HIS A 12 6.99 15.19 18.93
N HIS A 13 7.86 15.84 18.13
CA HIS A 13 8.25 17.25 18.22
C HIS A 13 8.23 18.00 16.87
N SER A 14 7.64 17.47 15.79
CA SER A 14 7.45 18.31 14.59
C SER A 14 6.16 19.12 14.74
N CYS A 15 6.23 20.43 14.58
CA CYS A 15 5.14 21.41 14.68
C CYS A 15 3.92 21.17 13.76
N TRP A 16 3.85 20.05 13.03
CA TRP A 16 2.84 19.76 12.02
C TRP A 16 1.61 19.04 12.60
N THR A 17 1.76 18.30 13.70
CA THR A 17 0.60 17.81 14.48
C THR A 17 -0.23 18.96 15.04
N ASP A 18 0.35 20.16 15.18
CA ASP A 18 -0.33 21.35 15.69
C ASP A 18 -1.22 22.02 14.62
N ASP A 19 -0.92 21.82 13.33
CA ASP A 19 -1.64 22.40 12.18
C ASP A 19 -2.84 21.52 11.73
N LEU A 20 -2.74 20.19 11.87
CA LEU A 20 -3.86 19.26 11.64
C LEU A 20 -4.72 19.13 12.90
N GLN A 21 -5.43 20.21 13.24
CA GLN A 21 -6.38 20.20 14.35
C GLN A 21 -7.64 19.41 14.01
N ALA A 22 -8.25 18.78 15.02
CA ALA A 22 -9.61 18.26 14.88
C ALA A 22 -10.52 19.39 14.40
N ASP A 23 -11.36 19.10 13.39
CA ASP A 23 -12.29 20.04 12.74
C ASP A 23 -11.66 21.08 11.78
N ALA A 24 -10.35 21.04 11.51
CA ALA A 24 -9.73 21.93 10.52
C ALA A 24 -10.38 21.86 9.13
N TYR A 25 -10.92 20.69 8.79
CA TYR A 25 -11.56 20.42 7.50
C TYR A 25 -13.10 20.52 7.55
N ALA A 26 -13.70 20.91 8.67
CA ALA A 26 -15.16 20.92 8.81
C ALA A 26 -15.82 21.83 7.75
N GLY A 27 -16.79 21.27 7.02
CA GLY A 27 -17.49 21.95 5.92
C GLY A 27 -16.75 21.90 4.57
N GLU A 28 -15.51 21.43 4.53
CA GLU A 28 -14.78 21.24 3.28
C GLU A 28 -15.32 20.07 2.45
N VAL A 29 -15.03 20.05 1.15
CA VAL A 29 -15.33 18.89 0.30
C VAL A 29 -14.53 17.70 0.82
N ALA A 30 -15.21 16.58 1.10
CA ALA A 30 -14.58 15.39 1.66
C ALA A 30 -13.39 14.88 0.84
N CYS A 31 -13.48 14.98 -0.49
CA CYS A 31 -12.39 14.66 -1.39
C CYS A 31 -11.18 15.60 -1.24
N ASP A 32 -11.41 16.91 -1.14
CA ASP A 32 -10.32 17.90 -1.02
C ASP A 32 -9.61 17.72 0.32
N ALA A 33 -10.36 17.57 1.41
CA ALA A 33 -9.82 17.28 2.73
C ALA A 33 -8.99 15.99 2.76
N ALA A 34 -9.47 14.93 2.09
CA ALA A 34 -8.73 13.68 1.99
C ALA A 34 -7.44 13.83 1.17
N GLU A 35 -7.46 14.55 0.05
CA GLU A 35 -6.25 14.79 -0.76
C GLU A 35 -5.25 15.70 -0.06
N ASP A 36 -5.73 16.72 0.64
CA ASP A 36 -4.89 17.63 1.43
C ASP A 36 -4.23 16.87 2.60
N ALA A 37 -5.01 16.09 3.35
CA ALA A 37 -4.49 15.23 4.42
C ALA A 37 -3.48 14.19 3.87
N LEU A 38 -3.76 13.57 2.72
CA LEU A 38 -2.88 12.59 2.08
C LEU A 38 -1.56 13.22 1.62
N THR A 39 -1.60 14.44 1.11
CA THR A 39 -0.42 15.16 0.61
C THR A 39 0.30 15.96 1.69
N HIS A 40 -0.22 15.93 2.92
CA HIS A 40 0.22 16.74 4.05
C HIS A 40 0.24 18.24 3.69
N GLY A 41 -0.90 18.76 3.21
CA GLY A 41 -1.01 20.18 2.81
C GLY A 41 -0.28 20.49 1.49
N GLY A 42 -0.17 19.51 0.58
CA GLY A 42 0.56 19.68 -0.68
C GLY A 42 2.08 19.56 -0.59
N VAL A 43 2.64 19.19 0.57
CA VAL A 43 4.09 18.97 0.75
C VAL A 43 4.61 17.84 -0.14
N TYR A 44 3.79 16.82 -0.38
CA TYR A 44 4.15 15.68 -1.21
C TYR A 44 3.24 15.55 -2.44
N PRO A 45 3.79 15.11 -3.60
CA PRO A 45 2.99 14.85 -4.79
C PRO A 45 1.90 13.81 -4.54
N LEU A 46 0.69 14.10 -4.99
CA LEU A 46 -0.49 13.25 -4.80
C LEU A 46 -0.29 11.85 -5.39
N GLU A 47 0.33 11.76 -6.56
CA GLU A 47 0.59 10.49 -7.27
C GLU A 47 1.53 9.58 -6.49
N LEU A 48 2.43 10.17 -5.69
CA LEU A 48 3.36 9.42 -4.85
C LEU A 48 2.65 8.95 -3.57
N MET A 49 1.90 9.84 -2.91
CA MET A 49 1.22 9.50 -1.65
C MET A 49 0.07 8.50 -1.84
N GLN A 50 -0.61 8.52 -2.99
CA GLN A 50 -1.61 7.50 -3.34
C GLN A 50 -1.06 6.08 -3.32
N GLN A 51 0.24 5.90 -3.58
CA GLN A 51 0.87 4.59 -3.56
C GLN A 51 0.87 4.00 -2.15
N ALA A 52 0.88 4.83 -1.10
CA ALA A 52 0.80 4.36 0.28
C ALA A 52 -0.62 3.93 0.69
N LEU A 53 -1.68 4.43 0.04
CA LEU A 53 -3.07 4.15 0.44
C LEU A 53 -3.43 2.65 0.34
N GLY A 54 -4.24 2.18 1.29
CA GLY A 54 -4.82 0.84 1.29
C GLY A 54 -5.83 0.66 0.17
N ALA A 55 -6.13 -0.58 -0.20
CA ALA A 55 -7.06 -0.87 -1.29
C ALA A 55 -8.45 -0.25 -1.06
N TYR A 56 -8.95 -0.36 0.17
CA TYR A 56 -10.22 0.27 0.55
C TYR A 56 -10.11 1.80 0.53
N ASP A 57 -9.03 2.38 1.06
CA ASP A 57 -8.85 3.84 1.10
C ASP A 57 -8.74 4.44 -0.32
N ARG A 58 -8.06 3.74 -1.24
CA ARG A 58 -8.01 4.11 -2.66
C ARG A 58 -9.39 4.08 -3.28
N ALA A 59 -10.20 3.06 -2.97
CA ALA A 59 -11.58 2.95 -3.45
C ALA A 59 -12.45 4.08 -2.89
N ALA A 60 -12.36 4.34 -1.58
CA ALA A 60 -13.07 5.42 -0.92
C ALA A 60 -12.71 6.79 -1.52
N LEU A 61 -11.42 7.09 -1.67
CA LEU A 61 -10.96 8.33 -2.30
C LEU A 61 -11.47 8.47 -3.75
N ALA A 62 -11.44 7.38 -4.53
CA ALA A 62 -11.94 7.39 -5.90
C ALA A 62 -13.45 7.69 -5.99
N VAL A 63 -14.24 7.23 -5.02
CA VAL A 63 -15.68 7.51 -4.94
C VAL A 63 -15.92 8.93 -4.43
N LEU A 64 -15.20 9.39 -3.41
CA LEU A 64 -15.30 10.79 -2.92
C LEU A 64 -15.00 11.81 -4.03
N ARG A 65 -14.08 11.50 -4.96
CA ARG A 65 -13.83 12.34 -6.15
C ARG A 65 -15.04 12.52 -7.05
N ARG A 66 -15.91 11.51 -7.13
CA ARG A 66 -17.15 11.54 -7.92
C ARG A 66 -18.27 12.23 -7.17
N HIS A 67 -18.27 12.10 -5.84
CA HIS A 67 -19.25 12.68 -4.93
C HIS A 67 -18.75 13.97 -4.27
N ARG A 68 -18.53 15.00 -5.10
CA ARG A 68 -18.01 16.32 -4.68
C ARG A 68 -18.97 17.10 -3.76
N GLU A 69 -20.21 16.66 -3.66
CA GLU A 69 -21.22 17.18 -2.74
C GLU A 69 -20.97 16.80 -1.28
N LEU A 70 -20.26 15.69 -1.02
CA LEU A 70 -19.99 15.21 0.33
C LEU A 70 -19.04 16.15 1.07
N ARG A 71 -19.35 16.41 2.33
CA ARG A 71 -18.60 17.33 3.19
C ARG A 71 -18.07 16.62 4.43
N VAL A 72 -16.96 17.12 4.94
CA VAL A 72 -16.47 16.73 6.26
C VAL A 72 -17.33 17.40 7.33
N GLU A 73 -17.76 16.63 8.31
CA GLU A 73 -18.56 17.06 9.44
C GLU A 73 -17.69 17.30 10.67
N THR A 74 -18.09 18.27 11.48
CA THR A 74 -17.48 18.56 12.78
C THR A 74 -17.69 17.38 13.73
N LEU A 75 -16.66 17.00 14.46
CA LEU A 75 -16.72 15.92 15.43
C LEU A 75 -17.28 16.40 16.78
N PRO A 76 -18.02 15.55 17.53
CA PRO A 76 -18.54 14.25 17.13
C PRO A 76 -19.80 14.39 16.26
N VAL A 77 -19.89 13.59 15.18
CA VAL A 77 -21.14 13.47 14.43
C VAL A 77 -22.15 12.73 15.28
N VAL A 78 -23.10 13.46 15.86
CA VAL A 78 -24.28 12.87 16.46
C VAL A 78 -25.22 12.52 15.31
N PRO A 79 -25.54 11.24 15.06
CA PRO A 79 -26.51 10.90 14.03
C PRO A 79 -27.82 11.59 14.39
N SER A 80 -28.21 12.59 13.60
CA SER A 80 -29.45 13.34 13.81
C SER A 80 -30.60 12.36 13.76
N ARG A 81 -31.21 12.09 14.91
CA ARG A 81 -32.48 11.37 15.01
C ARG A 81 -33.53 12.24 14.32
N MET A 82 -33.76 12.02 13.03
CA MET A 82 -34.94 12.58 12.39
C MET A 82 -36.17 11.98 13.07
N SER A 83 -36.96 12.85 13.68
CA SER A 83 -38.21 12.54 14.34
C SER A 83 -39.18 11.90 13.35
N GLY A 84 -39.44 10.61 13.50
CA GLY A 84 -40.50 9.90 12.77
C GLY A 84 -40.18 8.44 12.53
N GLY A 85 -40.43 7.61 13.54
CA GLY A 85 -40.65 6.16 13.49
C GLY A 85 -40.05 5.36 12.32
N ASP A 86 -38.80 4.92 12.47
CA ASP A 86 -38.45 3.50 12.41
C ASP A 86 -37.04 3.31 12.96
N SER A 87 -36.90 2.32 13.81
CA SER A 87 -35.74 2.06 14.65
C SER A 87 -34.70 1.24 13.89
N THR A 88 -33.80 1.88 13.11
CA THR A 88 -32.40 1.44 12.86
C THR A 88 -31.64 2.41 11.93
N GLY A 89 -30.49 2.91 12.39
CA GLY A 89 -29.37 3.34 11.53
C GLY A 89 -29.34 4.81 11.12
N GLY A 90 -28.49 5.61 11.79
CA GLY A 90 -28.01 6.87 11.18
C GLY A 90 -27.33 6.60 9.83
N ALA A 91 -27.23 7.61 8.97
CA ALA A 91 -26.52 7.47 7.71
C ALA A 91 -25.11 6.91 7.97
N PRO A 92 -24.65 5.89 7.21
CA PRO A 92 -23.33 5.32 7.43
C PRO A 92 -22.26 6.40 7.25
N LEU A 93 -21.35 6.45 8.23
CA LEU A 93 -20.29 7.43 8.34
C LEU A 93 -18.97 6.82 7.88
N LEU A 94 -18.17 7.61 7.17
CA LEU A 94 -16.75 7.38 6.97
C LEU A 94 -15.96 8.20 7.99
N SER A 95 -14.94 7.61 8.59
CA SER A 95 -13.91 8.31 9.34
C SER A 95 -12.69 8.53 8.45
N LEU A 96 -12.19 9.76 8.42
CA LEU A 96 -10.93 10.13 7.79
C LEU A 96 -9.92 10.37 8.91
N TYR A 97 -8.79 9.68 8.89
CA TYR A 97 -7.74 9.83 9.90
C TYR A 97 -6.37 9.45 9.36
N ILE A 98 -5.32 10.03 9.95
CA ILE A 98 -3.93 9.69 9.67
C ILE A 98 -3.40 8.88 10.85
N ASN A 99 -2.75 7.74 10.60
CA ASN A 99 -2.17 6.91 11.66
C ASN A 99 -0.77 7.40 12.08
N ALA A 100 -0.15 6.70 13.03
CA ALA A 100 1.18 6.98 13.55
C ALA A 100 2.34 6.84 12.54
N HIS A 101 2.08 6.40 11.29
CA HIS A 101 3.09 6.37 10.21
C HIS A 101 2.79 7.38 9.09
N GLY A 102 1.83 8.29 9.31
CA GLY A 102 1.46 9.31 8.32
C GLY A 102 0.56 8.79 7.19
N ARG A 103 0.04 7.56 7.29
CA ARG A 103 -0.87 7.01 6.28
C ARG A 103 -2.30 7.48 6.52
N LEU A 104 -2.91 8.08 5.50
CA LEU A 104 -4.34 8.37 5.49
C LEU A 104 -5.16 7.09 5.38
N HIS A 105 -6.21 7.02 6.18
CA HIS A 105 -7.27 6.01 6.15
C HIS A 105 -8.62 6.67 5.96
N ILE A 106 -9.45 6.06 5.11
CA ILE A 106 -10.85 6.46 4.85
C ILE A 106 -11.70 5.20 5.04
N ARG A 107 -12.21 5.01 6.26
CA ARG A 107 -12.83 3.75 6.69
C ARG A 107 -14.23 3.97 7.24
N PRO A 108 -15.14 2.98 7.19
CA PRO A 108 -16.40 3.06 7.92
C PRO A 108 -16.13 3.39 9.39
N ALA A 109 -16.82 4.38 9.95
CA ALA A 109 -16.61 4.80 11.34
C ALA A 109 -16.97 3.72 12.37
N SER A 110 -17.67 2.67 11.95
CA SER A 110 -17.97 1.48 12.74
C SER A 110 -16.82 0.47 12.82
N GLN A 111 -15.78 0.62 12.00
CA GLN A 111 -14.59 -0.23 12.05
C GLN A 111 -13.57 0.34 13.02
N ASP A 112 -12.83 -0.56 13.69
CA ASP A 112 -11.70 -0.16 14.50
C ASP A 112 -10.68 0.58 13.64
N LYS A 113 -10.10 1.64 14.21
CA LYS A 113 -9.01 2.35 13.55
C LYS A 113 -7.82 1.43 13.43
N ILE A 114 -7.20 1.45 12.26
CA ILE A 114 -5.96 0.72 11.98
C ILE A 114 -4.83 1.39 12.76
N ASP A 115 -4.51 0.83 13.92
CA ASP A 115 -3.29 1.16 14.66
C ASP A 115 -2.09 0.48 14.00
N CYS A 116 -0.97 1.18 13.96
CA CYS A 116 0.29 0.66 13.47
C CYS A 116 1.40 0.74 14.51
N GLY A 117 1.01 0.68 15.79
CA GLY A 117 1.90 0.77 16.95
C GLY A 117 2.02 2.21 17.39
N GLY A 118 1.33 2.55 18.49
CA GLY A 118 1.51 3.83 19.19
C GLY A 118 0.22 4.52 19.61
N ASP A 119 -0.97 3.96 19.35
CA ASP A 119 -2.28 4.54 19.73
C ASP A 119 -2.48 6.01 19.29
N ALA A 120 -1.68 6.49 18.34
CA ALA A 120 -1.64 7.87 17.90
C ALA A 120 -2.24 7.97 16.50
N TRP A 121 -3.39 8.61 16.41
CA TRP A 121 -4.00 9.00 15.14
C TRP A 121 -4.47 10.44 15.19
N ILE A 122 -4.39 11.09 14.04
CA ILE A 122 -4.91 12.44 13.83
C ILE A 122 -6.26 12.29 13.13
N SER A 123 -7.32 12.78 13.77
CA SER A 123 -8.65 12.74 13.18
C SER A 123 -8.82 13.90 12.20
N VAL A 124 -9.02 13.60 10.92
CA VAL A 124 -9.29 14.60 9.88
C VAL A 124 -10.76 15.02 9.92
N GLY A 125 -11.64 14.05 10.18
CA GLY A 125 -13.08 14.29 10.36
C GLY A 125 -13.93 13.09 10.00
N GLN A 126 -15.24 13.29 9.90
CA GLN A 126 -16.20 12.27 9.47
C GLN A 126 -17.02 12.75 8.27
N VAL A 127 -17.54 11.82 7.47
CA VAL A 127 -18.35 12.11 6.28
C VAL A 127 -19.59 11.24 6.29
N ALA A 128 -20.78 11.84 6.29
CA ALA A 128 -22.05 11.12 6.07
C ALA A 128 -22.20 10.74 4.60
N ALA A 129 -21.66 9.57 4.25
CA ALA A 129 -21.65 9.06 2.88
C ALA A 129 -23.03 8.51 2.46
N GLY A 130 -23.80 7.95 3.39
CA GLY A 130 -25.06 7.27 3.05
C GLY A 130 -24.84 5.88 2.42
N ALA A 131 -25.87 5.03 2.45
CA ALA A 131 -25.74 3.65 1.97
C ALA A 131 -25.34 3.51 0.48
N PRO A 132 -25.82 4.34 -0.46
CA PRO A 132 -25.44 4.23 -1.87
C PRO A 132 -23.94 4.46 -2.10
N VAL A 133 -23.35 5.47 -1.45
CA VAL A 133 -21.92 5.78 -1.58
C VAL A 133 -21.08 4.67 -0.97
N MET A 134 -21.48 4.14 0.20
CA MET A 134 -20.79 2.99 0.81
C MET A 134 -20.81 1.77 -0.12
N ALA A 135 -21.95 1.46 -0.73
CA ALA A 135 -22.07 0.37 -1.67
C ALA A 135 -21.21 0.57 -2.93
N GLU A 136 -21.04 1.81 -3.40
CA GLU A 136 -20.12 2.13 -4.50
C GLU A 136 -18.65 1.90 -4.09
N ILE A 137 -18.26 2.34 -2.89
CA ILE A 137 -16.91 2.10 -2.35
C ILE A 137 -16.63 0.60 -2.27
N ASP A 138 -17.55 -0.18 -1.72
CA ASP A 138 -17.46 -1.63 -1.63
C ASP A 138 -17.35 -2.27 -3.02
N GLY A 139 -18.12 -1.77 -4.00
CA GLY A 139 -18.07 -2.21 -5.39
C GLY A 139 -16.71 -1.97 -6.05
N VAL A 140 -16.14 -0.76 -5.88
CA VAL A 140 -14.81 -0.40 -6.38
C VAL A 140 -13.73 -1.22 -5.69
N HIS A 141 -13.80 -1.36 -4.37
CA HIS A 141 -12.85 -2.17 -3.60
C HIS A 141 -12.91 -3.65 -3.99
N ALA A 142 -14.11 -4.22 -4.17
CA ALA A 142 -14.27 -5.60 -4.62
C ALA A 142 -13.72 -5.82 -6.03
N ALA A 143 -13.91 -4.86 -6.95
CA ALA A 143 -13.32 -4.92 -8.28
C ALA A 143 -11.78 -4.87 -8.20
N TRP A 144 -11.23 -4.01 -7.35
CA TRP A 144 -9.79 -3.94 -7.09
C TRP A 144 -9.25 -5.27 -6.57
N ARG A 145 -9.90 -5.86 -5.55
CA ARG A 145 -9.50 -7.14 -4.97
C ARG A 145 -9.52 -8.29 -5.98
N ARG A 146 -10.52 -8.33 -6.87
CA ARG A 146 -10.57 -9.33 -7.94
C ARG A 146 -9.39 -9.18 -8.91
N SER A 147 -9.07 -7.94 -9.28
CA SER A 147 -7.91 -7.66 -10.13
C SER A 147 -6.61 -8.06 -9.43
N GLU A 148 -6.44 -7.70 -8.16
CA GLU A 148 -5.25 -8.07 -7.38
C GLU A 148 -5.08 -9.59 -7.27
N ALA A 149 -6.15 -10.33 -7.03
CA ALA A 149 -6.11 -11.79 -6.99
C ALA A 149 -5.63 -12.41 -8.31
N GLN A 150 -5.99 -11.84 -9.46
CA GLN A 150 -5.53 -12.31 -10.77
C GLN A 150 -4.02 -12.11 -10.96
N TYR A 151 -3.48 -10.96 -10.54
CA TYR A 151 -2.04 -10.72 -10.59
C TYR A 151 -1.29 -11.60 -9.59
N PHE A 152 -1.86 -11.81 -8.41
CA PHE A 152 -1.25 -12.62 -7.38
C PHE A 152 -1.12 -14.10 -7.78
N VAL A 153 -2.05 -14.64 -8.58
CA VAL A 153 -1.89 -15.97 -9.18
C VAL A 153 -0.59 -16.09 -9.98
N GLN A 154 -0.19 -15.04 -10.72
CA GLN A 154 1.06 -15.05 -11.50
C GLN A 154 2.29 -15.02 -10.59
N VAL A 155 2.25 -14.20 -9.54
CA VAL A 155 3.31 -14.12 -8.53
C VAL A 155 3.50 -15.48 -7.85
N ARG A 156 2.39 -16.10 -7.43
CA ARG A 156 2.40 -17.43 -6.81
C ARG A 156 2.96 -18.49 -7.76
N ALA A 157 2.49 -18.56 -9.00
CA ALA A 157 2.98 -19.53 -9.97
C ALA A 157 4.50 -19.42 -10.19
N ALA A 158 5.05 -18.20 -10.22
CA ALA A 158 6.50 -18.00 -10.34
C ALA A 158 7.27 -18.51 -9.11
N ILE A 159 6.79 -18.24 -7.90
CA ILE A 159 7.40 -18.75 -6.66
C ILE A 159 7.26 -20.29 -6.57
N GLU A 160 6.12 -20.85 -6.92
CA GLU A 160 5.87 -22.30 -6.92
C GLU A 160 6.80 -23.02 -7.90
N ARG A 161 7.01 -22.46 -9.11
CA ARG A 161 7.98 -22.98 -10.06
C ARG A 161 9.38 -22.94 -9.49
N LEU A 162 9.81 -21.79 -8.95
CA LEU A 162 11.13 -21.63 -8.31
C LEU A 162 11.34 -22.62 -7.15
N PHE A 163 10.30 -22.90 -6.38
CA PHE A 163 10.32 -23.93 -5.33
C PHE A 163 10.46 -25.33 -5.91
N SER A 164 9.68 -25.69 -6.93
CA SER A 164 9.71 -27.00 -7.58
C SER A 164 11.06 -27.31 -8.24
N GLU A 165 11.76 -26.28 -8.70
CA GLU A 165 13.11 -26.36 -9.29
C GLU A 165 14.22 -26.39 -8.21
N GLY A 166 13.87 -26.32 -6.92
CA GLY A 166 14.83 -26.29 -5.80
C GLY A 166 15.57 -24.97 -5.64
N GLY A 167 15.12 -23.90 -6.32
CA GLY A 167 15.77 -22.60 -6.34
C GLY A 167 15.36 -21.65 -5.21
N LEU A 168 14.23 -21.90 -4.53
CA LEU A 168 13.63 -20.95 -3.58
C LEU A 168 14.57 -20.61 -2.41
N GLN A 169 15.24 -21.61 -1.80
CA GLN A 169 16.15 -21.36 -0.69
C GLN A 169 17.30 -20.44 -1.11
N ARG A 170 17.92 -20.72 -2.27
CA ARG A 170 19.00 -19.89 -2.80
C ARG A 170 18.54 -18.47 -3.09
N ALA A 171 17.33 -18.31 -3.63
CA ALA A 171 16.75 -17.00 -3.88
C ALA A 171 16.51 -16.22 -2.59
N LEU A 172 16.08 -16.90 -1.52
CA LEU A 172 15.89 -16.29 -0.20
C LEU A 172 17.23 -15.86 0.42
N GLU A 173 18.27 -16.69 0.37
CA GLU A 173 19.61 -16.29 0.85
C GLU A 173 20.13 -15.07 0.07
N GLN A 174 19.97 -15.05 -1.25
CA GLN A 174 20.35 -13.88 -2.07
C GLN A 174 19.59 -12.60 -1.67
N VAL A 175 18.33 -12.74 -1.26
CA VAL A 175 17.52 -11.61 -0.79
C VAL A 175 18.04 -11.12 0.57
N ILE A 176 18.32 -12.03 1.50
CA ILE A 176 18.89 -11.71 2.82
C ILE A 176 20.24 -10.99 2.65
N ASP A 177 21.16 -11.59 1.90
CA ASP A 177 22.51 -11.05 1.67
C ASP A 177 22.47 -9.63 1.10
N GLN A 178 21.50 -9.31 0.23
CA GLN A 178 21.40 -7.98 -0.38
C GLN A 178 20.76 -6.95 0.54
N ILE A 179 19.80 -7.37 1.36
CA ILE A 179 19.09 -6.48 2.29
C ILE A 179 19.98 -6.05 3.45
N ASP A 180 20.94 -6.90 3.85
CA ASP A 180 21.95 -6.55 4.86
C ASP A 180 22.80 -5.32 4.48
N TYR A 181 22.82 -4.92 3.20
CA TYR A 181 23.52 -3.72 2.72
C TYR A 181 22.62 -2.48 2.54
N ILE A 182 21.33 -2.58 2.88
CA ILE A 182 20.37 -1.49 2.75
C ILE A 182 20.15 -0.89 4.14
N ASP A 183 20.16 0.44 4.25
CA ASP A 183 20.02 1.12 5.55
C ASP A 183 18.58 1.11 6.08
N SER A 184 17.58 1.16 5.20
CA SER A 184 16.17 1.04 5.55
C SER A 184 15.32 0.65 4.34
N LEU A 185 14.41 -0.30 4.53
CA LEU A 185 13.37 -0.65 3.55
C LEU A 185 12.08 -0.96 4.31
N CYS A 186 11.06 -0.14 4.03
CA CYS A 186 9.74 -0.31 4.62
C CYS A 186 8.64 -0.19 3.57
N PHE A 187 7.54 -0.88 3.76
CA PHE A 187 6.37 -0.80 2.87
C PHE A 187 5.13 -1.27 3.62
N TYR A 188 3.97 -1.01 3.03
CA TYR A 188 2.71 -1.55 3.52
C TYR A 188 2.37 -2.86 2.83
N ILE A 189 1.76 -3.79 3.55
CA ILE A 189 1.06 -4.95 2.97
C ILE A 189 -0.34 -5.03 3.59
N GLY A 190 -1.35 -4.84 2.75
CA GLY A 190 -2.69 -4.49 3.21
C GLY A 190 -2.65 -3.26 4.14
N ASP A 191 -3.06 -3.47 5.38
CA ASP A 191 -3.11 -2.45 6.43
C ASP A 191 -1.88 -2.47 7.37
N ARG A 192 -0.97 -3.45 7.20
CA ARG A 192 0.22 -3.61 8.02
C ARG A 192 1.39 -2.84 7.45
N TYR A 193 2.17 -2.19 8.32
CA TYR A 193 3.48 -1.65 7.99
C TYR A 193 4.55 -2.72 8.26
N VAL A 194 5.44 -2.93 7.29
CA VAL A 194 6.52 -3.92 7.36
C VAL A 194 7.85 -3.20 7.24
N THR A 195 8.72 -3.41 8.23
CA THR A 195 10.13 -3.01 8.18
C THR A 195 10.97 -4.28 8.06
N LEU A 196 11.89 -4.31 7.08
CA LEU A 196 12.71 -5.51 6.85
C LEU A 196 13.99 -5.55 7.70
N ILE A 197 14.39 -4.42 8.28
CA ILE A 197 15.54 -4.30 9.16
C ILE A 197 15.01 -4.18 10.59
N ASP A 198 15.40 -5.14 11.44
CA ASP A 198 15.03 -5.16 12.84
C ASP A 198 16.08 -4.38 13.64
N GLU A 199 15.65 -3.37 14.41
CA GLU A 199 16.55 -2.57 15.25
C GLU A 199 16.97 -3.33 16.53
N ASP A 200 16.32 -4.46 16.87
CA ASP A 200 16.39 -5.09 18.21
C ASP A 200 17.04 -6.49 18.26
N GLY A 201 17.81 -6.89 17.25
CA GLY A 201 18.61 -8.13 17.30
C GLY A 201 17.81 -9.45 17.32
N ARG A 202 16.51 -9.41 16.98
CA ARG A 202 15.71 -10.60 16.69
C ARG A 202 15.95 -11.06 15.24
N PRO A 203 15.74 -12.35 14.90
CA PRO A 203 15.79 -12.78 13.52
C PRO A 203 14.69 -12.03 12.75
N GLY A 204 15.11 -11.09 11.89
CA GLY A 204 14.21 -10.29 11.08
C GLY A 204 13.28 -11.17 10.23
N PHE A 205 12.21 -10.58 9.70
CA PHE A 205 11.16 -11.25 8.92
C PHE A 205 11.68 -12.34 7.96
N LEU A 206 12.74 -12.04 7.21
CA LEU A 206 13.33 -12.97 6.23
C LEU A 206 14.08 -14.15 6.87
N TYR A 207 14.75 -13.92 8.00
CA TYR A 207 15.41 -14.97 8.76
C TYR A 207 14.38 -15.93 9.38
N ALA A 208 13.23 -15.42 9.83
CA ALA A 208 12.14 -16.26 10.30
C ALA A 208 11.54 -17.11 9.16
N LEU A 209 11.35 -16.52 7.98
CA LEU A 209 10.88 -17.25 6.79
C LEU A 209 11.84 -18.35 6.33
N ARG A 210 13.16 -18.13 6.48
CA ARG A 210 14.20 -19.10 6.12
C ARG A 210 14.05 -20.42 6.87
N GLU A 211 13.64 -20.37 8.13
CA GLU A 211 13.45 -21.55 8.98
C GLU A 211 12.06 -22.19 8.80
N GLN A 212 11.17 -21.59 7.99
CA GLN A 212 9.79 -22.02 7.80
C GLN A 212 9.58 -22.72 6.45
N PRO A 213 8.93 -23.90 6.41
CA PRO A 213 8.65 -24.57 5.15
C PRO A 213 7.69 -23.74 4.28
N TYR A 214 7.94 -23.69 2.97
CA TYR A 214 7.17 -22.91 2.00
C TYR A 214 5.66 -23.15 2.07
N ALA A 215 5.21 -24.38 2.33
CA ALA A 215 3.79 -24.71 2.46
C ALA A 215 3.06 -24.00 3.61
N ARG A 216 3.80 -23.38 4.54
CA ARG A 216 3.25 -22.58 5.64
C ARG A 216 3.28 -21.08 5.37
N TRP A 217 3.87 -20.64 4.26
CA TRP A 217 3.95 -19.22 3.95
C TRP A 217 2.56 -18.68 3.62
N THR A 218 2.26 -17.51 4.17
CA THR A 218 1.07 -16.72 3.85
C THR A 218 1.20 -16.07 2.49
N ASP A 219 0.07 -15.63 1.93
CA ASP A 219 0.05 -14.92 0.66
C ASP A 219 0.90 -13.65 0.69
N ASP A 220 0.87 -12.95 1.82
CA ASP A 220 1.68 -11.77 2.08
C ASP A 220 3.18 -12.09 2.03
N GLU A 221 3.59 -13.17 2.69
CA GLU A 221 5.00 -13.62 2.71
C GLU A 221 5.47 -14.03 1.30
N VAL A 222 4.62 -14.72 0.53
CA VAL A 222 4.90 -15.05 -0.88
C VAL A 222 5.09 -13.79 -1.71
N LEU A 223 4.21 -12.79 -1.56
CA LEU A 223 4.30 -11.52 -2.28
C LEU A 223 5.58 -10.76 -1.91
N ILE A 224 5.91 -10.67 -0.62
CA ILE A 224 7.11 -9.98 -0.14
C ILE A 224 8.36 -10.63 -0.72
N VAL A 225 8.51 -11.95 -0.59
CA VAL A 225 9.70 -12.65 -1.11
C VAL A 225 9.80 -12.51 -2.63
N ALA A 226 8.68 -12.61 -3.36
CA ALA A 226 8.68 -12.39 -4.81
C ALA A 226 9.12 -10.98 -5.19
N ALA A 227 8.60 -9.96 -4.50
CA ALA A 227 8.95 -8.56 -4.76
C ALA A 227 10.43 -8.29 -4.47
N LEU A 228 10.95 -8.77 -3.33
CA LEU A 228 12.37 -8.62 -2.98
C LEU A 228 13.28 -9.39 -3.94
N HIS A 229 12.86 -10.57 -4.38
CA HIS A 229 13.62 -11.33 -5.38
C HIS A 229 13.65 -10.62 -6.74
N VAL A 230 12.52 -10.06 -7.19
CA VAL A 230 12.45 -9.20 -8.38
C VAL A 230 13.42 -8.02 -8.25
N LEU A 231 13.40 -7.34 -7.11
CA LEU A 231 14.28 -6.21 -6.81
C LEU A 231 15.76 -6.59 -6.95
N VAL A 232 16.19 -7.62 -6.21
CA VAL A 232 17.57 -8.13 -6.25
C VAL A 232 17.97 -8.56 -7.67
N ARG A 233 17.09 -9.28 -8.36
CA ARG A 233 17.39 -9.75 -9.72
C ARG A 233 17.45 -8.62 -10.73
N SER A 234 16.70 -7.54 -10.56
CA SER A 234 16.73 -6.38 -11.45
C SER A 234 18.08 -5.65 -11.41
N GLY A 235 18.80 -5.70 -10.28
CA GLY A 235 20.07 -5.00 -10.08
C GLY A 235 19.93 -3.47 -10.03
N ARG A 236 18.72 -2.94 -9.83
CA ARG A 236 18.45 -1.50 -9.79
C ARG A 236 18.26 -1.07 -8.34
N ALA A 237 19.28 -0.44 -7.77
CA ALA A 237 19.20 0.13 -6.43
C ALA A 237 18.06 1.16 -6.28
N SER A 238 17.75 1.90 -7.37
CA SER A 238 16.62 2.84 -7.40
C SER A 238 15.26 2.19 -7.19
N CYS A 239 15.11 0.89 -7.48
CA CYS A 239 13.83 0.23 -7.27
C CYS A 239 13.52 0.06 -5.77
N PHE A 240 14.52 0.05 -4.87
CA PHE A 240 14.27 0.04 -3.42
C PHE A 240 13.55 1.30 -2.95
N ASP A 241 13.95 2.48 -3.46
CA ASP A 241 13.30 3.75 -3.14
C ASP A 241 11.83 3.79 -3.60
N GLU A 242 11.51 3.10 -4.71
CA GLU A 242 10.16 3.09 -5.27
C GLU A 242 9.16 2.21 -4.49
N PHE A 243 9.62 1.31 -3.63
CA PHE A 243 8.75 0.54 -2.73
C PHE A 243 8.67 1.17 -1.34
N ASN A 244 9.60 2.08 -1.03
CA ASN A 244 9.72 2.63 0.31
C ASN A 244 8.48 3.45 0.69
N GLY A 245 7.74 3.00 1.71
CA GLY A 245 6.50 3.61 2.17
C GLY A 245 5.27 3.39 1.27
N ALA A 246 5.39 2.61 0.18
CA ALA A 246 4.28 2.29 -0.71
C ALA A 246 3.52 1.02 -0.24
N LEU A 247 2.28 0.85 -0.69
CA LEU A 247 1.55 -0.42 -0.58
C LEU A 247 2.11 -1.41 -1.59
N LEU A 248 2.66 -2.51 -1.10
CA LEU A 248 3.06 -3.64 -1.90
C LEU A 248 1.82 -4.42 -2.37
N THR A 249 1.67 -4.53 -3.69
CA THR A 249 0.60 -5.29 -4.34
C THR A 249 1.18 -6.10 -5.50
N ALA A 250 0.59 -7.26 -5.77
CA ALA A 250 0.95 -8.08 -6.93
C ALA A 250 0.72 -7.30 -8.22
N ARG A 251 -0.39 -6.55 -8.32
CA ARG A 251 -0.68 -5.70 -9.47
C ARG A 251 0.42 -4.67 -9.73
N ASP A 252 0.85 -3.94 -8.71
CA ASP A 252 1.88 -2.91 -8.87
C ASP A 252 3.25 -3.54 -9.18
N LEU A 253 3.57 -4.70 -8.58
CA LEU A 253 4.78 -5.46 -8.89
C LEU A 253 4.82 -5.88 -10.38
N ILE A 254 3.76 -6.52 -10.87
CA ILE A 254 3.66 -6.97 -12.27
C ILE A 254 3.67 -5.77 -13.23
N GLY A 255 2.85 -4.75 -12.96
CA GLY A 255 2.74 -3.57 -13.80
C GLY A 255 4.07 -2.82 -13.95
N ARG A 256 4.89 -2.78 -12.89
CA ARG A 256 6.25 -2.20 -12.96
C ARG A 256 7.18 -2.99 -13.86
N ILE A 257 7.17 -4.32 -13.77
CA ILE A 257 8.00 -5.19 -14.61
C ILE A 257 7.58 -5.07 -16.08
N GLU A 258 6.28 -5.00 -16.35
CA GLU A 258 5.73 -4.77 -17.69
C GLU A 258 6.13 -3.39 -18.24
N HIS A 259 6.02 -2.34 -17.43
CA HIS A 259 6.44 -0.99 -17.81
C HIS A 259 7.92 -0.96 -18.23
N TYR A 260 8.81 -1.61 -17.47
CA TYR A 260 10.23 -1.69 -17.84
C TYR A 260 10.46 -2.57 -19.07
N SER A 261 9.73 -3.69 -19.21
CA SER A 261 9.83 -4.56 -20.39
C SER A 261 9.46 -3.82 -21.67
N LEU A 262 8.41 -2.98 -21.63
CA LEU A 262 7.92 -2.22 -22.78
C LEU A 262 8.79 -1.00 -23.14
N GLY A 263 9.43 -0.38 -22.15
CA GLY A 263 10.38 0.72 -22.37
C GLY A 263 11.66 0.25 -23.07
N ASP A 264 12.10 -0.98 -22.80
CA ASP A 264 13.32 -1.56 -23.35
C ASP A 264 13.08 -2.35 -24.66
N ALA A 265 11.87 -2.89 -24.87
CA ALA A 265 11.51 -3.59 -26.11
C ALA A 265 11.27 -2.60 -27.27
N ARG A 266 12.35 -2.18 -27.93
CA ARG A 266 12.32 -1.30 -29.12
C ARG A 266 11.78 -1.97 -30.39
N GLU A 267 11.58 -3.30 -30.40
CA GLU A 267 11.10 -4.06 -31.57
C GLU A 267 9.93 -5.01 -31.24
N SER A 268 9.05 -5.26 -32.22
CA SER A 268 7.85 -6.11 -32.07
C SER A 268 8.16 -7.57 -31.72
N HIS A 269 9.34 -8.08 -32.10
CA HIS A 269 9.77 -9.45 -31.83
C HIS A 269 10.15 -9.67 -30.35
N ASP A 270 10.60 -8.63 -29.65
CA ASP A 270 10.95 -8.75 -28.23
C ASP A 270 9.71 -8.80 -27.33
N ARG A 271 8.62 -8.12 -27.72
CA ARG A 271 7.36 -8.09 -26.95
C ARG A 271 6.70 -9.46 -26.82
N THR A 272 6.59 -10.21 -27.91
CA THR A 272 6.00 -11.57 -27.89
C THR A 272 6.81 -12.54 -27.06
N VAL A 273 8.14 -12.38 -27.02
CA VAL A 273 9.00 -13.17 -26.13
C VAL A 273 8.72 -12.83 -24.67
N PHE A 274 8.59 -11.55 -24.30
CA PHE A 274 8.28 -11.15 -22.92
C PHE A 274 6.96 -11.70 -22.40
N GLU A 275 5.92 -11.78 -23.24
CA GLU A 275 4.60 -12.29 -22.86
C GLU A 275 4.65 -13.78 -22.47
N SER A 276 5.54 -14.56 -23.10
CA SER A 276 5.71 -16.00 -22.81
C SER A 276 6.54 -16.32 -21.56
N LEU A 277 7.28 -15.34 -21.02
CA LEU A 277 8.15 -15.53 -19.86
C LEU A 277 7.37 -15.38 -18.55
N ASP A 278 7.76 -16.15 -17.53
CA ASP A 278 7.28 -15.95 -16.17
C ASP A 278 7.87 -14.68 -15.52
N LEU A 279 7.43 -14.40 -14.30
CA LEU A 279 7.83 -13.21 -13.54
C LEU A 279 9.36 -13.03 -13.45
N PHE A 280 10.08 -14.09 -13.06
CA PHE A 280 11.50 -14.00 -12.77
C PHE A 280 12.35 -14.09 -14.05
N GLU A 281 11.86 -14.81 -15.06
CA GLU A 281 12.42 -14.83 -16.40
C GLU A 281 12.35 -13.45 -17.08
N ARG A 282 11.22 -12.74 -16.95
CA ARG A 282 11.08 -11.35 -17.44
C ARG A 282 12.12 -10.44 -16.81
N VAL A 283 12.27 -10.49 -15.49
CA VAL A 283 13.27 -9.66 -14.78
C VAL A 283 14.70 -10.00 -15.20
N ALA A 284 15.01 -11.28 -15.37
CA ALA A 284 16.31 -11.72 -15.85
C ALA A 284 16.61 -11.17 -17.26
N LYS A 285 15.63 -11.20 -18.16
CA LYS A 285 15.75 -10.66 -19.52
C LYS A 285 15.94 -9.14 -19.50
N ILE A 286 15.17 -8.40 -18.70
CA ILE A 286 15.34 -6.93 -18.54
C ILE A 286 16.79 -6.60 -18.11
N ARG A 287 17.32 -7.33 -17.12
CA ARG A 287 18.70 -7.10 -16.66
C ARG A 287 19.74 -7.41 -17.74
N ALA A 288 19.53 -8.45 -18.54
CA ALA A 288 20.43 -8.80 -19.64
C ALA A 288 20.47 -7.70 -20.71
N LEU A 289 19.32 -7.11 -21.04
CA LEU A 289 19.22 -6.02 -22.02
C LEU A 289 19.93 -4.74 -21.56
N LYS A 290 20.02 -4.48 -20.26
CA LYS A 290 20.69 -3.29 -19.68
C LYS A 290 22.20 -3.44 -19.44
N ARG A 291 22.77 -4.62 -19.70
CA ARG A 291 24.21 -4.88 -19.55
C ARG A 291 25.03 -4.57 -20.83
N PHE A 292 24.41 -3.87 -21.78
CA PHE A 292 25.04 -3.25 -22.94
C PHE A 292 24.82 -1.73 -22.88
#